data_AF-A0A561WQ82-F1
#
_entry.id   AF-A0A561WQ82-F1
#
_cell.length_a   1.000
_cell.length_b   1.000
_cell.length_c   1.000
_cell.angle_alpha   90.00
_cell.angle_beta   90.00
_cell.angle_gamma   90.00
#
_symmetry.space_group_name_H-M   'P 1'
#
loop_
_entity.id
_entity.type
_entity.pdbx_description
1 polymer ?
#
loop_
_entity_poly.entity_id
_entity_poly.type
_entity_poly.pdbx_seq_one_letter_code
_entity_poly.pdbx_strand_id
1 'polypeptide(L)'
;MIRGPRHCRGPRHRLSGMASSAPIFFREVQGWIELIILIFALILEAVAFVHCLTQRGAGFQALGTLPKGAWAAIIGVSIFLTYLGQSALGIFGLIGIAASLIYLLDVRPGLRDIADGKGFW
;
A
#
# COMPACT_ATOMS: atom_id res chain seq x y z
N MET A 1 38.83 -57.60 -20.49
CA MET A 1 37.63 -57.39 -19.64
C MET A 1 37.61 -55.93 -19.19
N ILE A 2 36.77 -55.06 -19.76
CA ILE A 2 36.44 -53.76 -19.17
C ILE A 2 34.94 -53.53 -19.32
N ARG A 3 34.19 -53.65 -18.22
CA ARG A 3 32.75 -53.32 -18.17
C ARG A 3 32.60 -51.80 -18.14
N GLY A 4 31.95 -51.24 -19.15
CA GLY A 4 31.59 -49.82 -19.17
C GLY A 4 30.53 -49.44 -18.12
N PRO A 5 30.44 -48.16 -17.74
CA PRO A 5 29.56 -47.70 -16.67
C PRO A 5 28.08 -47.74 -17.09
N ARG A 6 27.23 -48.33 -16.24
CA ARG A 6 25.77 -48.36 -16.43
C ARG A 6 25.19 -47.03 -15.95
N HIS A 7 24.70 -46.21 -16.89
CA HIS A 7 24.07 -44.94 -16.58
C HIS A 7 22.59 -45.16 -16.24
N CYS A 8 22.26 -45.24 -14.96
CA CYS A 8 20.88 -45.36 -14.48
C CYS A 8 20.14 -44.03 -14.62
N ARG A 9 19.42 -43.82 -15.73
CA ARG A 9 18.51 -42.68 -15.90
C ARG A 9 17.24 -42.94 -15.08
N GLY A 10 17.08 -42.24 -13.96
CA GLY A 10 15.85 -42.28 -13.15
C GLY A 10 14.64 -41.68 -13.88
N PRO A 11 13.39 -42.00 -13.47
CA PRO A 11 12.18 -41.61 -14.19
C PRO A 11 11.90 -40.10 -14.06
N ARG A 12 12.34 -39.32 -15.06
CA ARG A 12 12.09 -37.85 -15.13
C ARG A 12 10.62 -37.45 -15.18
N HIS A 13 9.70 -38.38 -15.45
CA HIS A 13 8.28 -38.08 -15.64
C HIS A 13 7.54 -37.63 -14.35
N ARG A 14 8.05 -37.96 -13.15
CA ARG A 14 7.41 -37.56 -11.88
C ARG A 14 7.72 -36.12 -11.45
N LEU A 15 8.79 -35.52 -11.96
CA LEU A 15 9.20 -34.15 -11.60
C LEU A 15 8.33 -33.06 -12.26
N SER A 16 7.76 -33.33 -13.45
CA SER A 16 6.89 -32.38 -14.15
C SER A 16 5.54 -32.15 -13.45
N GLY A 17 5.03 -33.13 -12.70
CA GLY A 17 3.77 -33.01 -11.95
C GLY A 17 3.87 -32.07 -10.76
N MET A 18 4.97 -32.16 -9.98
CA MET A 18 5.22 -31.28 -8.83
C MET A 18 5.59 -29.85 -9.25
N ALA A 19 6.23 -29.67 -10.40
CA ALA A 19 6.57 -28.35 -10.92
C ALA A 19 5.33 -27.52 -11.36
N SER A 20 4.20 -28.18 -11.64
CA SER A 20 3.00 -27.51 -12.18
C SER A 20 2.05 -26.98 -11.10
N SER A 21 2.10 -27.48 -9.86
CA SER A 21 1.19 -27.08 -8.78
C SER A 21 1.70 -25.92 -7.91
N ALA A 22 3.03 -25.82 -7.71
CA ALA A 22 3.67 -24.71 -6.99
C ALA A 22 3.29 -23.30 -7.49
N PRO A 23 3.23 -23.01 -8.82
CA PRO A 23 2.92 -21.67 -9.30
C PRO A 23 1.44 -21.27 -9.17
N ILE A 24 0.53 -22.21 -8.94
CA ILE A 24 -0.90 -21.92 -8.77
C ILE A 24 -1.15 -21.50 -7.32
N PHE A 25 -0.69 -22.30 -6.35
CA PHE A 25 -0.84 -21.98 -4.93
C PHE A 25 -0.21 -20.63 -4.57
N PHE A 26 1.01 -20.35 -5.06
CA PHE A 26 1.68 -19.07 -4.83
C PHE A 26 0.86 -17.88 -5.35
N ARG A 27 0.26 -17.99 -6.54
CA ARG A 27 -0.57 -16.92 -7.12
C ARG A 27 -1.84 -16.66 -6.33
N GLU A 28 -2.51 -17.71 -5.88
CA GLU A 28 -3.71 -17.58 -5.04
C GLU A 28 -3.39 -16.86 -3.74
N VAL A 29 -2.36 -17.31 -3.02
CA VAL A 29 -1.94 -16.69 -1.75
C VAL A 29 -1.50 -15.24 -1.95
N GLN A 30 -0.70 -14.98 -2.98
CA GLN A 30 -0.27 -13.61 -3.32
C GLN A 30 -1.47 -12.71 -3.62
N GLY A 31 -2.45 -13.19 -4.40
CA GLY A 31 -3.66 -12.44 -4.74
C GLY A 31 -4.49 -12.08 -3.52
N TRP A 32 -4.69 -13.01 -2.58
CA TRP A 32 -5.37 -12.72 -1.32
C TRP A 32 -4.63 -11.70 -0.46
N ILE A 33 -3.30 -11.82 -0.35
CA ILE A 33 -2.48 -10.86 0.39
C ILE A 33 -2.61 -9.47 -0.23
N GLU A 34 -2.46 -9.37 -1.55
CA GLU A 34 -2.52 -8.10 -2.26
C GLU A 34 -3.90 -7.44 -2.14
N LEU A 35 -4.99 -8.24 -2.20
CA LEU A 35 -6.35 -7.77 -2.00
C LEU A 35 -6.58 -7.23 -0.57
N ILE A 36 -6.09 -7.94 0.45
CA ILE A 36 -6.21 -7.47 1.85
C ILE A 36 -5.47 -6.15 2.03
N ILE A 37 -4.24 -6.04 1.50
CA ILE A 37 -3.45 -4.80 1.57
C ILE A 37 -4.14 -3.67 0.79
N LEU A 38 -4.75 -3.97 -0.35
CA LEU A 38 -5.49 -2.98 -1.16
C LEU A 38 -6.67 -2.40 -0.40
N ILE A 39 -7.48 -3.26 0.21
CA ILE A 39 -8.62 -2.82 1.02
C ILE A 39 -8.13 -1.98 2.21
N PHE A 40 -7.08 -2.42 2.89
CA PHE A 40 -6.51 -1.68 4.01
C PHE A 40 -5.97 -0.30 3.59
N ALA A 41 -5.29 -0.22 2.45
CA ALA A 41 -4.80 1.02 1.87
C ALA A 41 -5.93 1.99 1.56
N LEU A 42 -6.99 1.53 0.88
CA LEU A 42 -8.17 2.34 0.57
C LEU A 42 -8.87 2.86 1.83
N ILE A 43 -8.93 2.05 2.90
CA ILE A 43 -9.49 2.49 4.18
C ILE A 43 -8.66 3.62 4.78
N LEU A 44 -7.33 3.50 4.81
CA LEU A 44 -6.45 4.55 5.33
C LEU A 44 -6.58 5.85 4.55
N GLU A 45 -6.59 5.76 3.22
CA GLU A 45 -6.76 6.92 2.34
C GLU A 45 -8.12 7.58 2.55
N ALA A 46 -9.19 6.80 2.63
CA ALA A 46 -10.54 7.32 2.88
C ALA A 46 -10.65 8.02 4.23
N VAL A 47 -10.07 7.43 5.30
CA VAL A 47 -10.05 8.06 6.64
C VAL A 47 -9.25 9.36 6.62
N ALA A 48 -8.08 9.38 5.96
CA ALA A 48 -7.28 10.60 5.80
C ALA A 48 -8.05 11.69 5.05
N PHE A 49 -8.75 11.32 3.97
CA PHE A 49 -9.55 12.24 3.16
C PHE A 49 -10.73 12.82 3.93
N VAL A 50 -11.52 11.97 4.61
CA VAL A 50 -12.66 12.41 5.45
C VAL A 50 -12.19 13.33 6.56
N HIS A 51 -11.07 13.00 7.21
CA HIS A 51 -10.48 13.86 8.23
C HIS A 51 -10.06 15.22 7.62
N CYS A 52 -9.39 15.22 6.47
CA CYS A 52 -9.01 16.45 5.77
C CYS A 52 -10.20 17.34 5.45
N LEU A 53 -11.30 16.75 4.97
CA LEU A 53 -12.53 17.50 4.67
C LEU A 53 -13.18 18.08 5.93
N THR A 54 -13.16 17.33 7.04
CA THR A 54 -13.79 17.72 8.31
C THR A 54 -13.03 18.85 9.02
N GLN A 55 -11.72 18.96 8.84
CA GLN A 55 -10.89 19.96 9.52
C GLN A 55 -11.12 21.40 9.00
N ARG A 56 -11.13 22.38 9.90
CA ARG A 56 -11.39 23.79 9.57
C ARG A 56 -10.16 24.43 8.91
N GLY A 57 -10.37 25.14 7.80
CA GLY A 57 -9.27 25.69 6.97
C GLY A 57 -8.32 26.65 7.70
N ALA A 58 -8.77 27.30 8.76
CA ALA A 58 -7.94 28.20 9.59
C ALA A 58 -6.77 27.47 10.28
N GLY A 59 -6.92 26.19 10.63
CA GLY A 59 -5.83 25.41 11.24
C GLY A 59 -4.66 25.15 10.27
N PHE A 60 -4.97 24.97 8.98
CA PHE A 60 -3.94 24.78 7.95
C PHE A 60 -3.14 26.07 7.68
N GLN A 61 -3.80 27.23 7.78
CA GLN A 61 -3.13 28.53 7.66
C GLN A 61 -2.18 28.77 8.85
N ALA A 62 -2.59 28.38 10.07
CA ALA A 62 -1.77 28.49 11.26
C ALA A 62 -0.57 27.54 11.26
N LEU A 63 -0.69 26.38 10.62
CA LEU A 63 0.42 25.44 10.42
C LEU A 63 1.51 25.97 9.48
N GLY A 64 1.19 26.94 8.61
CA GLY A 64 2.11 27.44 7.59
C GLY A 64 2.47 26.41 6.50
N THR A 65 1.73 25.30 6.43
CA THR A 65 1.94 24.24 5.43
C THR A 65 1.01 24.42 4.22
N LEU A 66 1.01 23.45 3.29
CA LEU A 66 0.14 23.46 2.12
C LEU A 66 -1.34 23.74 2.49
N PRO A 67 -2.06 24.52 1.66
CA PRO A 67 -3.45 24.89 1.93
C PRO A 67 -4.36 23.65 1.94
N LYS A 68 -5.47 23.71 2.69
CA LYS A 68 -6.46 22.62 2.83
C LYS A 68 -6.82 21.95 1.49
N GLY A 69 -7.01 22.77 0.44
CA GLY A 69 -7.35 22.27 -0.90
C GLY A 69 -6.26 21.42 -1.54
N ALA A 70 -4.98 21.75 -1.32
CA ALA A 70 -3.86 20.99 -1.88
C ALA A 70 -3.73 19.62 -1.21
N TRP A 71 -3.86 19.53 0.12
CA TRP A 71 -3.88 18.24 0.83
C TRP A 71 -5.07 17.36 0.40
N ALA A 72 -6.26 17.95 0.30
CA ALA A 72 -7.43 17.23 -0.18
C ALA A 72 -7.25 16.75 -1.63
N ALA A 73 -6.64 17.56 -2.50
CA ALA A 73 -6.35 17.18 -3.88
C ALA A 73 -5.33 16.02 -3.95
N ILE A 74 -4.24 16.07 -3.18
CA ILE A 74 -3.22 15.01 -3.17
C ILE A 74 -3.81 13.69 -2.70
N ILE A 75 -4.57 13.69 -1.60
CA ILE A 75 -5.20 12.47 -1.07
C ILE A 75 -6.31 11.99 -2.02
N GLY A 76 -7.11 12.89 -2.57
CA GLY A 76 -8.16 12.54 -3.54
C GLY A 76 -7.61 11.92 -4.83
N VAL A 77 -6.53 12.49 -5.37
CA VAL A 77 -5.81 11.91 -6.52
C VAL A 77 -5.18 10.57 -6.15
N SER A 78 -4.63 10.44 -4.95
CA SER A 78 -4.06 9.17 -4.46
C SER A 78 -5.11 8.06 -4.40
N ILE A 79 -6.29 8.33 -3.83
CA ILE A 79 -7.42 7.38 -3.81
C ILE A 79 -7.79 6.94 -5.23
N PHE A 80 -7.90 7.92 -6.14
CA PHE A 80 -8.28 7.65 -7.51
C PHE A 80 -7.23 6.77 -8.23
N LEU A 81 -5.95 7.04 -8.00
CA LEU A 81 -4.85 6.26 -8.57
C LEU A 81 -4.75 4.85 -7.96
N THR A 82 -4.90 4.71 -6.64
CA THR A 82 -4.93 3.41 -5.96
C THR A 82 -6.12 2.58 -6.44
N TYR A 83 -7.29 3.20 -6.60
CA TYR A 83 -8.48 2.53 -7.13
C TYR A 83 -8.32 2.12 -8.61
N LEU A 84 -7.78 2.99 -9.48
CA LEU A 84 -7.53 2.64 -10.88
C LEU A 84 -6.45 1.58 -11.06
N GLY A 85 -5.41 1.63 -10.22
CA GLY A 85 -4.28 0.71 -10.29
C GLY A 85 -4.62 -0.73 -9.89
N GLN A 86 -5.73 -0.94 -9.14
CA GLN A 86 -6.19 -2.24 -8.63
C GLN A 86 -5.08 -3.11 -8.00
N SER A 87 -3.97 -2.50 -7.59
CA SER A 87 -2.78 -3.14 -7.06
C SER A 87 -2.18 -2.28 -5.96
N ALA A 88 -2.20 -2.78 -4.74
CA ALA A 88 -1.71 -2.04 -3.57
C ALA A 88 -0.18 -1.99 -3.54
N LEU A 89 0.46 -3.05 -4.04
CA LEU A 89 1.91 -3.19 -4.13
C LEU A 89 2.48 -2.54 -5.41
N GLY A 90 1.61 -2.05 -6.29
CA GLY A 90 2.01 -1.21 -7.41
C GLY A 90 2.50 0.16 -6.94
N ILE A 91 3.29 0.83 -7.79
CA ILE A 91 3.81 2.17 -7.52
C ILE A 91 2.71 3.16 -7.09
N PHE A 92 1.52 3.06 -7.69
CA PHE A 92 0.40 3.94 -7.37
C PHE A 92 -0.18 3.69 -5.97
N GLY A 93 -0.40 2.43 -5.60
CA GLY A 93 -0.88 2.07 -4.26
C GLY A 93 0.13 2.44 -3.17
N LEU A 94 1.42 2.24 -3.41
CA LEU A 94 2.48 2.64 -2.49
C LEU A 94 2.52 4.16 -2.29
N ILE A 95 2.40 4.94 -3.37
CA ILE A 95 2.33 6.41 -3.28
C ILE A 95 1.09 6.84 -2.48
N GLY A 96 -0.07 6.21 -2.70
CA GLY A 96 -1.29 6.58 -2.01
C GLY A 96 -1.28 6.25 -0.51
N ILE A 97 -0.74 5.07 -0.15
CA ILE A 97 -0.46 4.71 1.25
C ILE A 97 0.51 5.73 1.86
N ALA A 98 1.61 6.05 1.19
CA ALA A 98 2.60 6.99 1.70
C ALA A 98 2.00 8.38 1.94
N ALA A 99 1.24 8.91 0.97
CA ALA A 99 0.57 10.20 1.09
C ALA A 99 -0.41 10.24 2.27
N SER A 100 -1.16 9.16 2.48
CA SER A 100 -2.12 9.03 3.59
C SER A 100 -1.43 8.92 4.94
N LEU A 101 -0.34 8.15 5.03
CA LEU A 101 0.47 8.06 6.24
C LEU A 101 1.09 9.40 6.58
N ILE A 102 1.67 10.11 5.61
CA ILE A 102 2.25 11.44 5.83
C ILE A 102 1.16 12.37 6.37
N TYR A 103 -0.02 12.42 5.77
CA TYR A 103 -1.10 13.26 6.29
C TYR A 103 -1.52 12.88 7.73
N LEU A 104 -1.69 11.59 8.01
CA LEU A 104 -2.13 11.12 9.33
C LEU A 104 -1.08 11.27 10.43
N LEU A 105 0.21 11.24 10.09
CA LEU A 105 1.30 11.26 11.07
C LEU A 105 1.97 12.63 11.18
N ASP A 106 2.00 13.42 10.12
CA ASP A 106 2.63 14.75 10.12
C ASP A 106 1.57 15.83 10.38
N VAL A 107 0.55 15.88 9.52
CA VAL A 107 -0.43 16.97 9.52
C VAL A 107 -1.43 16.85 10.66
N ARG A 108 -1.93 15.63 10.96
CA ARG A 108 -2.94 15.44 12.02
C ARG A 108 -2.42 15.80 13.42
N PRO A 109 -1.22 15.38 13.87
CA PRO A 109 -0.68 15.82 15.15
C PRO A 109 -0.45 17.33 15.17
N GLY A 110 0.11 17.92 14.11
CA GLY A 110 0.30 19.37 14.03
C GLY A 110 -1.01 20.16 14.17
N LEU A 111 -2.10 19.70 13.53
CA LEU A 111 -3.41 20.35 13.69
C LEU A 111 -3.94 20.22 15.12
N ARG A 112 -3.68 19.08 15.76
CA ARG A 112 -4.10 18.83 17.13
C ARG A 112 -3.33 19.70 18.12
N ASP A 113 -2.02 19.84 17.96
CA ASP A 113 -1.18 20.64 18.85
C ASP A 113 -1.56 22.12 18.82
N ILE A 114 -1.91 22.65 17.63
CA ILE A 114 -2.43 24.02 17.48
C ILE A 114 -3.82 24.16 18.13
N ALA A 115 -4.70 23.17 17.95
CA ALA A 115 -6.03 23.19 18.55
C ALA A 115 -5.99 23.08 20.07
N ASP A 116 -5.06 22.30 20.61
CA ASP A 116 -4.88 22.07 22.05
C ASP A 116 -4.03 23.17 22.72
N GLY A 117 -3.46 24.12 21.95
CA GLY A 117 -2.65 25.24 22.45
C GLY A 117 -1.33 24.83 23.11
N LYS A 118 -0.92 23.57 22.95
CA LYS A 118 0.33 23.01 23.48
C LYS A 118 1.38 23.06 22.39
N GLY A 119 2.07 24.19 22.28
CA GLY A 119 3.30 24.26 21.50
C GLY A 119 4.29 23.26 22.07
N PHE A 120 4.60 22.21 21.30
CA PHE A 120 5.66 21.27 21.61
C PHE A 120 7.00 22.01 21.41
N TRP A 121 7.51 22.57 22.51
CA TRP A 121 8.90 22.98 22.65
C TRP A 121 9.74 21.77 23.06
#